data_AF-A0A9Q1J7J9-F1
#
_entry.id   AF-A0A9Q1J7J9-F1
#
_cell.length_a   1.000
_cell.length_b   1.000
_cell.length_c   1.000
_cell.angle_alpha   90.00
_cell.angle_beta   90.00
_cell.angle_gamma   90.00
#
_symmetry.space_group_name_H-M   'P 1'
#
loop_
_entity.id
_entity.type
_entity.pdbx_description
1 polymer ?
#
loop_
_entity_poly.entity_id
_entity_poly.type
_entity_poly.pdbx_seq_one_letter_code
_entity_poly.pdbx_strand_id
1 'polypeptide(L)'
;MCLTEFFTREVIRKKSKFFLATSCSPRWPSSEPWTWMLGIDFGSAAAVEDGQKLHNLSGSIEEGTMPSELAEVIKRLWRDSGVQAAFERAAEYQLNDSASYYLSELDRITKLDYLPTEQDMLRSRVKTTGIIEEQFSCKELHFRMFDVGGQRSERKKWIHCFEGVTCIIFCGALSA
;
A
#
# COMPACT_ATOMS: atom_id res chain seq x y z
N MET A 1 18.10 0.72 8.44
CA MET A 1 16.90 0.07 7.88
C MET A 1 16.46 0.94 6.72
N CYS A 2 16.79 0.51 5.51
CA CYS A 2 16.73 1.37 4.32
C CYS A 2 15.26 1.57 3.92
N LEU A 3 14.85 2.78 3.52
CA LEU A 3 13.49 3.07 3.04
C LEU A 3 13.05 2.11 1.92
N THR A 4 13.99 1.51 1.20
CA THR A 4 13.79 0.42 0.25
C THR A 4 13.15 -0.82 0.89
N GLU A 5 13.66 -1.34 2.02
CA GLU A 5 13.12 -2.55 2.68
C GLU A 5 11.67 -2.37 3.16
N PHE A 6 11.34 -1.16 3.63
CA PHE A 6 10.02 -0.81 4.11
C PHE A 6 8.99 -0.75 2.98
N PHE A 7 9.43 -0.25 1.83
CA PHE A 7 8.59 -0.07 0.65
C PHE A 7 8.21 -1.42 0.00
N THR A 8 9.16 -2.35 -0.10
CA THR A 8 8.94 -3.71 -0.62
C THR A 8 7.92 -4.48 0.24
N ARG A 9 7.99 -4.36 1.58
CA ARG A 9 7.09 -5.04 2.54
C ARG A 9 5.62 -4.69 2.32
N GLU A 10 5.28 -3.41 2.22
CA GLU A 10 3.89 -2.95 2.22
C GLU A 10 3.26 -3.00 0.81
N VAL A 11 4.05 -2.74 -0.23
CA VAL A 11 3.60 -2.82 -1.62
C VAL A 11 3.40 -4.26 -2.06
N ILE A 12 4.30 -5.19 -1.72
CA ILE A 12 4.16 -6.59 -2.14
C ILE A 12 3.06 -7.30 -1.34
N ARG A 13 3.06 -7.21 -0.01
CA ARG A 13 2.18 -8.05 0.83
C ARG A 13 0.70 -7.67 0.79
N LYS A 14 0.39 -6.38 0.59
CA LYS A 14 -1.00 -5.92 0.51
C LYS A 14 -1.54 -5.84 -0.92
N LYS A 15 -0.69 -5.63 -1.94
CA LYS A 15 -1.15 -5.55 -3.33
C LYS A 15 -1.18 -6.88 -4.06
N SER A 16 -0.40 -7.89 -3.65
CA SER A 16 -0.59 -9.26 -4.16
C SER A 16 -2.02 -9.74 -3.92
N LYS A 17 -2.62 -9.42 -2.76
CA LYS A 17 -4.05 -9.67 -2.49
C LYS A 17 -5.01 -8.94 -3.44
N PHE A 18 -4.65 -7.77 -3.97
CA PHE A 18 -5.46 -7.03 -4.96
C PHE A 18 -5.48 -7.74 -6.31
N PHE A 19 -4.31 -8.15 -6.83
CA PHE A 19 -4.24 -8.92 -8.10
C PHE A 19 -4.82 -10.33 -7.99
N LEU A 20 -4.88 -10.90 -6.78
CA LEU A 20 -5.54 -12.18 -6.53
C LEU A 20 -7.07 -12.07 -6.46
N ALA A 21 -7.62 -10.86 -6.28
CA ALA A 21 -9.07 -10.62 -6.21
C ALA A 21 -9.77 -10.62 -7.57
N THR A 22 -9.03 -10.55 -8.69
CA THR A 22 -9.54 -10.58 -10.07
C THR A 22 -9.53 -11.96 -10.71
N SER A 23 -9.20 -13.02 -9.96
CA SER A 23 -9.13 -14.38 -10.49
C SER A 23 -10.38 -15.20 -10.13
N CYS A 24 -11.21 -15.50 -11.12
CA CYS A 24 -12.22 -16.54 -11.04
C CYS A 24 -11.58 -17.88 -11.47
N SER A 25 -11.22 -18.74 -10.51
CA SER A 25 -10.92 -20.15 -10.79
C SER A 25 -11.49 -21.04 -9.67
N PRO A 26 -12.13 -22.18 -9.97
CA PRO A 26 -12.83 -23.01 -8.97
C PRO A 26 -11.90 -23.77 -8.00
N ARG A 27 -10.58 -23.53 -8.03
CA ARG A 27 -9.57 -24.34 -7.34
C ARG A 27 -8.72 -23.54 -6.35
N TRP A 28 -9.28 -22.47 -5.78
CA TRP A 28 -8.67 -21.75 -4.66
C TRP A 28 -9.20 -22.33 -3.32
N PRO A 29 -8.36 -22.59 -2.31
CA PRO A 29 -8.80 -23.04 -1.01
C PRO A 29 -9.77 -22.01 -0.41
N SER A 30 -10.99 -22.45 -0.13
CA SER A 30 -12.17 -21.64 0.16
C SER A 30 -12.20 -21.01 1.56
N SER A 31 -11.11 -20.37 2.02
CA SER A 31 -11.06 -19.80 3.37
C SER A 31 -11.06 -18.27 3.45
N GLU A 32 -11.03 -17.53 2.33
CA GLU A 32 -11.24 -16.07 2.35
C GLU A 32 -12.49 -15.66 1.52
N PRO A 33 -13.50 -15.00 2.13
CA PRO A 33 -14.74 -14.61 1.49
C PRO A 33 -14.63 -13.53 0.38
N TRP A 34 -13.44 -13.06 -0.01
CA TRP A 34 -13.36 -11.86 -0.86
C TRP A 34 -13.32 -12.13 -2.37
N THR A 35 -13.17 -13.40 -2.77
CA THR A 35 -12.95 -13.82 -4.18
C THR A 35 -14.18 -13.68 -5.09
N TRP A 36 -15.37 -13.44 -4.55
CA TRP A 36 -16.60 -13.16 -5.30
C TRP A 36 -17.03 -11.69 -5.28
N MET A 37 -16.22 -10.80 -4.70
CA MET A 37 -16.65 -9.46 -4.33
C MET A 37 -16.95 -8.54 -5.54
N LEU A 38 -16.25 -8.72 -6.68
CA LEU A 38 -16.43 -7.83 -7.84
C LEU A 38 -16.95 -8.53 -9.10
N GLY A 39 -16.81 -9.86 -9.21
CA GLY A 39 -17.20 -10.61 -10.42
C GLY A 39 -16.45 -10.17 -11.69
N ILE A 40 -15.19 -9.75 -11.54
CA ILE A 40 -14.36 -9.26 -12.66
C ILE A 40 -13.33 -10.33 -12.99
N ASP A 41 -13.36 -10.79 -14.24
CA ASP A 41 -12.34 -11.67 -14.79
C ASP A 41 -11.15 -10.86 -15.33
N PHE A 42 -10.00 -11.52 -15.44
CA PHE A 42 -8.86 -10.98 -16.18
C PHE A 42 -9.24 -10.69 -17.64
N GLY A 43 -8.64 -9.64 -18.21
CA GLY A 43 -8.83 -9.27 -19.62
C GLY A 43 -8.19 -10.24 -20.61
N SER A 44 -7.25 -11.08 -20.17
CA SER A 44 -6.55 -12.04 -21.03
C SER A 44 -6.17 -13.33 -20.32
N ALA A 45 -6.03 -14.42 -21.10
CA ALA A 45 -5.51 -15.70 -20.60
C ALA A 45 -4.06 -15.59 -20.08
N ALA A 46 -3.24 -14.73 -20.69
CA ALA A 46 -1.88 -14.45 -20.22
C ALA A 46 -1.89 -13.82 -18.81
N ALA A 47 -2.85 -12.94 -18.52
CA ALA A 47 -3.00 -12.36 -17.18
C ALA A 47 -3.45 -13.40 -16.15
N VAL A 48 -4.23 -14.42 -16.54
CA VAL A 48 -4.56 -15.57 -15.64
C VAL A 48 -3.28 -16.30 -15.22
N GLU A 49 -2.39 -16.60 -16.18
CA GLU A 49 -1.11 -17.24 -15.88
C GLU A 49 -0.21 -16.35 -15.02
N ASP A 50 -0.15 -15.05 -15.32
CA ASP A 50 0.61 -14.09 -14.52
C ASP A 50 0.06 -13.96 -13.09
N GLY A 51 -1.26 -14.05 -12.90
CA GLY A 51 -1.88 -14.07 -11.57
C GLY A 51 -1.45 -15.31 -10.76
N GLN A 52 -1.37 -16.48 -11.40
CA GLN A 52 -0.85 -17.71 -10.77
C GLN A 52 0.64 -17.59 -10.44
N LYS A 53 1.45 -17.04 -11.36
CA LYS A 53 2.87 -16.78 -11.11
C LYS A 53 3.07 -15.82 -9.95
N LEU A 54 2.29 -14.73 -9.90
CA LEU A 54 2.33 -13.77 -8.80
C LEU A 54 2.01 -14.46 -7.47
N HIS A 55 0.99 -15.33 -7.44
CA HIS A 55 0.66 -16.09 -6.24
C HIS A 55 1.84 -16.92 -5.74
N ASN A 56 2.42 -17.72 -6.64
CA ASN A 56 3.53 -18.62 -6.32
C ASN A 56 4.78 -17.87 -5.87
N LEU A 57 5.13 -16.80 -6.58
CA LEU A 57 6.29 -15.97 -6.25
C LEU A 57 6.08 -15.22 -4.94
N SER A 58 4.84 -14.75 -4.65
CA SER A 58 4.56 -13.94 -3.47
C SER A 58 4.88 -14.63 -2.13
N GLY A 59 4.85 -15.97 -2.10
CA GLY A 59 5.15 -16.77 -0.92
C GLY A 59 6.64 -17.04 -0.68
N SER A 60 7.51 -16.77 -1.66
CA SER A 60 8.93 -17.16 -1.65
C SER A 60 9.90 -15.98 -1.67
N ILE A 61 9.41 -14.74 -1.60
CA ILE A 61 10.24 -13.53 -1.68
C ILE A 61 10.95 -13.27 -0.35
N GLU A 62 12.27 -13.12 -0.41
CA GLU A 62 13.06 -12.61 0.71
C GLU A 62 12.73 -11.14 0.98
N GLU A 63 12.59 -10.81 2.25
CA GLU A 63 12.12 -9.50 2.70
C GLU A 63 13.03 -8.37 2.20
N GLY A 64 12.43 -7.37 1.54
CA GLY A 64 13.16 -6.23 0.98
C GLY A 64 13.61 -6.40 -0.47
N THR A 65 13.46 -7.59 -1.07
CA THR A 65 13.84 -7.83 -2.48
C THR A 65 12.65 -7.73 -3.44
N MET A 66 12.92 -7.25 -4.65
CA MET A 66 11.97 -7.28 -5.77
C MET A 66 12.66 -7.90 -6.98
N PRO A 67 12.55 -9.23 -7.17
CA PRO A 67 13.12 -9.90 -8.34
C PRO A 67 12.54 -9.30 -9.63
N SER A 68 13.38 -9.16 -10.66
CA SER A 68 12.94 -8.59 -11.94
C SER A 68 11.75 -9.35 -12.54
N GLU A 69 11.73 -10.68 -12.41
CA GLU A 69 10.60 -11.51 -12.87
C GLU A 69 9.27 -11.11 -12.21
N LEU A 70 9.29 -10.86 -10.90
CA LEU A 70 8.12 -10.45 -10.15
C LEU A 70 7.65 -9.05 -10.58
N ALA A 71 8.57 -8.11 -10.73
CA ALA A 71 8.26 -6.76 -11.20
C ALA A 71 7.58 -6.80 -12.58
N GLU A 72 8.08 -7.63 -13.50
CA GLU A 72 7.49 -7.80 -14.84
C GLU A 72 6.11 -8.45 -14.80
N VAL A 73 5.88 -9.45 -13.94
CA VAL A 73 4.54 -10.02 -13.72
C VAL A 73 3.56 -8.96 -13.23
N ILE A 74 3.94 -8.16 -12.22
CA ILE A 74 3.09 -7.09 -11.68
C ILE A 74 2.80 -6.03 -12.74
N LYS A 75 3.78 -5.66 -13.57
CA LYS A 75 3.57 -4.70 -14.68
C LYS A 75 2.57 -5.20 -15.70
N ARG A 76 2.66 -6.48 -16.10
CA ARG A 76 1.70 -7.06 -17.06
C ARG A 76 0.30 -7.11 -16.48
N LEU A 77 0.17 -7.55 -15.22
CA LEU A 77 -1.11 -7.55 -14.52
C LEU A 77 -1.68 -6.13 -14.37
N TRP A 78 -0.86 -5.13 -14.07
CA TRP A 78 -1.33 -3.76 -13.96
C TRP A 78 -1.89 -3.23 -15.29
N ARG A 79 -1.40 -3.70 -16.44
CA ARG A 79 -1.91 -3.32 -17.77
C ARG A 79 -3.16 -4.11 -18.20
N ASP A 80 -3.56 -5.14 -17.46
CA ASP A 80 -4.72 -5.96 -17.78
C ASP A 80 -6.03 -5.18 -17.57
N SER A 81 -6.98 -5.31 -18.50
CA SER A 81 -8.24 -4.57 -18.45
C SER A 81 -9.14 -5.00 -17.28
N GLY A 82 -9.09 -6.26 -16.86
CA GLY A 82 -9.82 -6.75 -15.70
C GLY A 82 -9.25 -6.16 -14.40
N VAL A 83 -7.93 -6.10 -14.30
CA VAL A 83 -7.25 -5.44 -13.17
C VAL A 83 -7.55 -3.94 -13.12
N GLN A 84 -7.55 -3.25 -14.26
CA GLN A 84 -7.93 -1.84 -14.31
C GLN A 84 -9.40 -1.63 -13.93
N ALA A 85 -10.33 -2.46 -14.41
CA ALA A 85 -11.73 -2.41 -14.01
C ALA A 85 -11.93 -2.67 -12.51
N ALA A 86 -11.14 -3.55 -11.91
CA ALA A 86 -11.14 -3.76 -10.46
C ALA A 86 -10.58 -2.55 -9.70
N PHE A 87 -9.54 -1.91 -10.23
CA PHE A 87 -8.97 -0.69 -9.67
C PHE A 87 -9.95 0.49 -9.69
N GLU A 88 -10.74 0.65 -10.75
CA GLU A 88 -11.80 1.66 -10.83
C GLU A 88 -12.85 1.51 -9.72
N ARG A 89 -13.07 0.28 -9.25
CA ARG A 89 -13.95 -0.08 -8.14
C ARG A 89 -13.23 -0.17 -6.80
N ALA A 90 -12.05 0.45 -6.66
CA ALA A 90 -11.25 0.40 -5.44
C ALA A 90 -11.97 0.91 -4.17
N ALA A 91 -13.03 1.71 -4.30
CA ALA A 91 -13.86 2.13 -3.18
C ALA A 91 -14.63 0.97 -2.50
N GLU A 92 -14.83 -0.16 -3.20
CA GLU A 92 -15.57 -1.31 -2.68
C GLU A 92 -14.72 -2.20 -1.76
N TYR A 93 -13.41 -1.96 -1.68
CA TYR A 93 -12.50 -2.74 -0.85
C TYR A 93 -11.34 -1.90 -0.32
N GLN A 94 -10.51 -2.49 0.53
CA GLN A 94 -9.42 -1.77 1.18
C GLN A 94 -8.17 -1.77 0.30
N LEU A 95 -8.05 -0.75 -0.55
CA LEU A 95 -6.84 -0.46 -1.31
C LEU A 95 -6.07 0.72 -0.72
N ASN A 96 -4.75 0.77 -0.96
CA ASN A 96 -3.95 1.93 -0.60
C ASN A 96 -4.11 3.02 -1.65
N ASP A 97 -4.38 4.27 -1.24
CA ASP A 97 -4.52 5.43 -2.13
C ASP A 97 -3.29 5.65 -3.03
N SER A 98 -2.09 5.31 -2.54
CA SER A 98 -0.85 5.36 -3.33
C SER A 98 -0.68 4.17 -4.28
N ALA A 99 -1.69 3.30 -4.44
CA ALA A 99 -1.55 2.07 -5.22
C ALA A 99 -1.18 2.34 -6.67
N SER A 100 -1.93 3.19 -7.36
CA SER A 100 -1.69 3.56 -8.76
C SER A 100 -0.36 4.27 -8.96
N TYR A 101 0.02 5.17 -8.06
CA TYR A 101 1.32 5.87 -8.11
C TYR A 101 2.48 4.88 -8.23
N TYR A 102 2.54 3.90 -7.32
CA TYR A 102 3.64 2.94 -7.33
C TYR A 102 3.55 1.87 -8.42
N LEU A 103 2.35 1.43 -8.79
CA LEU A 103 2.19 0.44 -9.86
C LEU A 103 2.54 1.02 -11.24
N SER A 104 2.31 2.32 -11.42
CA SER A 104 2.71 3.04 -12.63
C SER A 104 4.21 3.33 -12.69
N GLU A 105 4.88 3.41 -11.54
CA GLU A 105 6.30 3.73 -11.41
C GLU A 105 7.21 2.50 -11.22
N LEU A 106 6.72 1.28 -11.46
CA LEU A 106 7.44 0.03 -11.22
C LEU A 106 8.84 0.03 -11.84
N ASP A 107 9.00 0.47 -13.09
CA ASP A 107 10.31 0.56 -13.77
C ASP A 107 11.37 1.36 -12.99
N ARG A 108 10.94 2.40 -12.26
CA ARG A 108 11.83 3.27 -11.49
C ARG A 108 12.12 2.67 -10.12
N ILE A 109 11.10 2.20 -9.42
CA ILE A 109 11.21 1.72 -8.03
C ILE A 109 11.85 0.33 -7.92
N THR A 110 11.97 -0.42 -9.02
CA THR A 110 12.61 -1.74 -9.03
C THR A 110 14.03 -1.74 -9.59
N LYS A 111 14.64 -0.56 -9.80
CA LYS A 111 16.05 -0.47 -10.19
C LYS A 111 16.96 -0.85 -9.02
N LEU A 112 18.12 -1.43 -9.34
CA LEU A 112 19.10 -1.85 -8.33
C LEU A 112 19.66 -0.67 -7.52
N ASP A 113 19.75 0.51 -8.14
CA ASP A 113 20.22 1.76 -7.58
C ASP A 113 19.08 2.71 -7.17
N TYR A 114 17.87 2.18 -6.97
CA TYR A 114 16.72 2.99 -6.62
C TYR A 114 16.94 3.74 -5.30
N LEU A 115 16.80 5.06 -5.38
CA LEU A 115 16.72 5.97 -4.23
C LEU A 115 15.31 6.59 -4.18
N PRO A 116 14.59 6.44 -3.05
CA PRO A 116 13.29 7.06 -2.88
C PRO A 116 13.34 8.57 -3.04
N THR A 117 12.42 9.10 -3.84
CA THR A 117 12.19 10.53 -3.96
C THR A 117 11.42 11.05 -2.76
N GLU A 118 11.40 12.37 -2.56
CA GLU A 118 10.54 13.01 -1.57
C GLU A 118 9.07 12.61 -1.76
N GLN A 119 8.62 12.47 -3.01
CA GLN A 119 7.27 12.03 -3.32
C GLN A 119 7.03 10.58 -2.91
N ASP A 120 8.00 9.67 -3.10
CA ASP A 120 7.89 8.30 -2.61
C ASP A 120 7.80 8.26 -1.08
N MET A 121 8.60 9.09 -0.39
CA MET A 121 8.55 9.19 1.07
C MET A 121 7.18 9.66 1.56
N LEU A 122 6.63 10.73 0.96
CA LEU A 122 5.31 11.27 1.31
C LEU A 122 4.16 10.32 0.96
N ARG A 123 4.30 9.50 -0.09
CA ARG A 123 3.32 8.50 -0.51
C ARG A 123 3.42 7.20 0.26
N SER A 124 4.49 7.01 1.05
CA SER A 124 4.66 5.82 1.88
C SER A 124 3.62 5.80 3.00
N ARG A 125 3.08 4.62 3.29
CA ARG A 125 2.04 4.48 4.32
C ARG A 125 2.56 3.60 5.45
N VAL A 126 2.86 4.22 6.57
CA VAL A 126 3.13 3.54 7.84
C VAL A 126 1.96 3.83 8.76
N LYS A 127 1.40 2.78 9.38
CA LYS A 127 0.41 3.00 10.42
C LYS A 127 1.11 3.58 11.65
N THR A 128 0.83 4.84 12.00
CA THR A 128 1.28 5.40 13.28
C THR A 128 0.70 4.58 14.43
N THR A 129 1.58 4.08 15.30
CA THR A 129 1.23 3.39 16.54
C THR A 129 1.77 4.17 17.72
N GLY A 130 0.92 4.50 18.69
CA GLY A 130 1.31 5.35 19.81
C GLY A 130 1.28 6.83 19.47
N ILE A 131 2.19 7.56 20.11
CA ILE A 131 2.33 9.02 20.03
C ILE A 131 3.78 9.30 19.65
N ILE A 132 3.98 10.10 18.61
CA ILE A 132 5.30 10.53 18.15
C ILE A 132 5.40 12.02 18.45
N GLU A 133 6.47 12.44 19.12
CA GLU A 133 6.78 13.85 19.36
C GLU A 133 7.95 14.26 18.47
N GLU A 134 7.75 15.32 17.69
CA GLU A 134 8.77 15.94 16.86
C GLU A 134 8.93 17.41 17.23
N GLN A 135 10.18 17.87 17.32
CA GLN A 135 10.50 19.24 17.67
C GLN A 135 11.21 19.92 16.52
N PHE A 136 10.69 21.06 16.08
CA PHE A 136 11.30 21.82 14.99
C PHE A 136 11.10 23.32 15.19
N SER A 137 11.94 24.11 14.54
CA SER A 137 11.84 25.57 14.56
C SER A 137 11.41 26.07 13.20
N CYS A 138 10.43 26.97 13.16
CA CYS A 138 10.01 27.62 11.94
C CYS A 138 9.89 29.12 12.21
N LYS A 139 10.70 29.92 11.49
CA LYS A 139 10.94 31.33 11.83
C LYS A 139 11.47 31.44 13.27
N GLU A 140 10.90 32.32 14.08
CA GLU A 140 11.27 32.55 15.49
C GLU A 140 10.44 31.70 16.48
N LEU A 141 9.65 30.73 15.98
CA LEU A 141 8.80 29.88 16.79
C LEU A 141 9.37 28.46 16.89
N HIS A 142 9.38 27.92 18.11
CA HIS A 142 9.71 26.54 18.39
C HIS A 142 8.41 25.73 18.52
N PHE A 143 8.26 24.72 17.67
CA PHE A 143 7.11 23.83 17.64
C PHE A 143 7.45 22.50 18.29
N ARG A 144 6.51 22.00 19.10
CA ARG A 144 6.45 20.62 19.56
C ARG A 144 5.20 20.01 18.95
N MET A 145 5.39 19.18 17.92
CA MET A 145 4.30 18.55 17.17
C MET A 145 4.12 17.12 17.65
N PHE A 146 2.87 16.76 17.91
CA PHE A 146 2.48 15.40 18.30
C PHE A 146 1.68 14.76 17.18
N ASP A 147 2.18 13.66 16.60
CA ASP A 147 1.44 12.80 15.69
C ASP A 147 0.87 11.60 16.46
N VAL A 148 -0.41 11.29 16.22
CA VAL A 148 -1.13 10.23 16.93
C VAL A 148 -1.88 9.33 15.95
N GLY A 149 -1.85 8.02 16.21
CA GLY A 149 -2.58 7.06 15.38
C GLY A 149 -4.10 7.31 15.39
N GLY A 150 -4.71 7.39 14.20
CA GLY A 150 -6.16 7.60 14.04
C GLY A 150 -7.04 6.34 14.07
N GLN A 151 -6.42 5.15 14.03
CA GLN A 151 -7.13 3.87 14.10
C GLN A 151 -7.85 3.70 15.44
N ARG A 152 -8.99 2.98 15.45
CA ARG A 152 -9.84 2.84 16.65
C ARG A 152 -9.08 2.31 17.86
N SER A 153 -8.09 1.43 17.67
CA SER A 153 -7.23 0.89 18.75
C SER A 153 -6.31 1.94 19.38
N GLU A 154 -5.94 2.97 18.63
CA GLU A 154 -4.98 4.01 19.02
C GLU A 154 -5.64 5.21 19.70
N ARG A 155 -6.94 5.48 19.42
CA ARG A 155 -7.65 6.65 19.93
C ARG A 155 -7.68 6.77 21.46
N LYS A 156 -7.63 5.64 22.18
CA LYS A 156 -7.55 5.65 23.66
C LYS A 156 -6.28 6.33 24.20
N LYS A 157 -5.24 6.46 23.38
CA LYS A 157 -3.96 7.07 23.75
C LYS A 157 -3.95 8.59 23.60
N TRP A 158 -4.89 9.17 22.86
CA TRP A 158 -4.90 10.61 22.54
C TRP A 158 -4.93 11.50 23.78
N ILE A 159 -5.57 11.04 24.86
CA ILE A 159 -5.65 11.80 26.11
C ILE A 159 -4.28 12.11 26.72
N HIS A 160 -3.24 11.32 26.40
CA HIS A 160 -1.88 11.51 26.92
C HIS A 160 -1.14 12.70 26.29
N CYS A 161 -1.66 13.31 25.23
CA CYS A 161 -1.04 14.48 24.58
C CYS A 161 -1.94 15.72 24.56
N PHE A 162 -2.98 15.78 25.39
CA PHE A 162 -3.95 16.89 25.41
C PHE A 162 -3.56 18.03 26.36
N GLU A 163 -2.60 17.82 27.26
CA GLU A 163 -2.14 18.85 28.18
C GLU A 163 -1.23 19.86 27.46
N GLY A 164 -1.48 21.16 27.67
CA GLY A 164 -0.64 22.22 27.11
C GLY A 164 -0.74 22.42 25.59
N VAL A 165 -1.78 21.90 24.94
CA VAL A 165 -1.97 22.04 23.48
C VAL A 165 -2.37 23.46 23.09
N THR A 166 -1.58 24.09 22.23
CA THR A 166 -1.88 25.43 21.68
C THR A 166 -2.89 25.39 20.54
N CYS A 167 -2.80 24.37 19.66
CA CYS A 167 -3.63 24.24 18.48
C CYS A 167 -3.80 22.76 18.11
N ILE A 168 -4.96 22.41 17.54
CA ILE A 168 -5.25 21.08 17.00
C ILE A 168 -5.40 21.19 15.49
N ILE A 169 -4.62 20.39 14.75
CA ILE A 169 -4.81 20.19 13.32
C ILE A 169 -5.57 18.88 13.14
N PHE A 170 -6.84 18.98 12.75
CA PHE A 170 -7.68 17.81 12.48
C PHE A 170 -7.66 17.47 10.98
N CYS A 171 -7.14 16.30 10.63
CA CYS A 171 -7.07 15.82 9.26
C CYS A 171 -8.26 14.91 8.93
N GLY A 172 -9.12 15.33 8.00
CA GLY A 172 -10.19 14.51 7.43
C GLY A 172 -9.91 14.20 5.96
N ALA A 173 -10.03 12.94 5.56
CA ALA A 173 -9.94 12.55 4.15
C ALA A 173 -11.29 12.85 3.46
N LEU A 174 -11.28 13.72 2.44
CA LEU A 174 -12.47 14.07 1.65
C LEU A 174 -12.88 12.97 0.66
N SER A 175 -11.93 12.12 0.29
CA SER A 175 -12.11 11.02 -0.67
C SER A 175 -12.45 9.68 -0.02
N ALA A 176 -12.83 9.71 1.26
CA ALA A 176 -13.16 8.51 2.05
C ALA A 176 -14.53 7.93 1.67
#